data_AF-A0A9X4M026-F1
#
_entry.id   AF-A0A9X4M026-F1
#
_cell.length_a   1.000
_cell.length_b   1.000
_cell.length_c   1.000
_cell.angle_alpha   90.00
_cell.angle_beta   90.00
_cell.angle_gamma   90.00
#
_symmetry.space_group_name_H-M   'P 1'
#
loop_
_entity.id
_entity.type
_entity.pdbx_description
1 polymer ?
#
loop_
_entity_poly.entity_id
_entity_poly.type
_entity_poly.pdbx_seq_one_letter_code
_entity_poly.pdbx_strand_id
1 'polypeptide(L)'
;MSRLETIVRSVLDEGVDDWVPIDSLIWEAREAAGDSDFRVLVADALRLMFAEGLVVAGHVGGPEGFLSEGSSDGTLAQVIADCASMNWNPQGGGYWLANTDKGDRYVADDV
;
A
#
# COMPACT_ATOMS: atom_id res chain seq x y z
N MET A 1 -5.91 3.79 -18.21
CA MET A 1 -5.43 3.64 -16.84
C MET A 1 -4.32 4.64 -16.59
N SER A 2 -4.44 5.46 -15.54
CA SER A 2 -3.40 6.40 -15.11
C SER A 2 -2.24 5.65 -14.43
N ARG A 3 -1.05 6.27 -14.30
CA ARG A 3 0.09 5.67 -13.56
C ARG A 3 -0.30 5.27 -12.14
N LEU A 4 -1.09 6.12 -11.49
CA LEU A 4 -1.57 5.91 -10.14
C LEU A 4 -2.50 4.69 -10.06
N GLU A 5 -3.43 4.56 -11.00
CA GLU A 5 -4.32 3.40 -11.09
C GLU A 5 -3.54 2.10 -11.35
N THR A 6 -2.50 2.14 -12.21
CA THR A 6 -1.64 0.98 -12.46
C THR A 6 -0.94 0.52 -11.19
N ILE A 7 -0.34 1.44 -10.43
CA ILE A 7 0.33 1.14 -9.15
C ILE A 7 -0.67 0.52 -8.17
N VAL A 8 -1.82 1.17 -7.97
CA VAL A 8 -2.85 0.68 -7.04
C VAL A 8 -3.34 -0.69 -7.45
N ARG A 9 -3.61 -0.94 -8.74
CA ARG A 9 -4.02 -2.26 -9.21
C ARG A 9 -2.95 -3.31 -8.99
N SER A 10 -1.67 -3.02 -9.26
CA SER A 10 -0.58 -3.98 -9.07
C SER A 10 -0.50 -4.43 -7.61
N VAL A 11 -0.54 -3.47 -6.67
CA VAL A 11 -0.49 -3.75 -5.24
C VAL A 11 -1.73 -4.52 -4.75
N LEU A 12 -2.92 -4.15 -5.22
CA LEU A 12 -4.15 -4.86 -4.85
C LEU A 12 -4.19 -6.28 -5.43
N ASP A 13 -3.68 -6.49 -6.64
CA ASP A 13 -3.62 -7.82 -7.28
C ASP A 13 -2.65 -8.74 -6.54
N GLU A 14 -1.50 -8.22 -6.12
CA GLU A 14 -0.55 -8.95 -5.25
C GLU A 14 -1.17 -9.30 -3.88
N GLY A 15 -2.04 -8.43 -3.36
CA GLY A 15 -2.64 -8.55 -2.03
C GLY A 15 -4.00 -9.25 -1.93
N VAL A 16 -4.46 -9.93 -2.99
CA VAL A 16 -5.78 -10.60 -2.99
C VAL A 16 -5.89 -11.69 -1.91
N ASP A 17 -4.82 -12.46 -1.72
CA ASP A 17 -4.84 -13.62 -0.81
C ASP A 17 -3.97 -13.42 0.45
N ASP A 18 -3.18 -12.35 0.55
CA ASP A 18 -2.27 -12.12 1.66
C ASP A 18 -1.95 -10.63 1.86
N TRP A 19 -1.34 -10.32 3.00
CA TRP A 19 -0.75 -9.02 3.26
C TRP A 19 0.46 -8.79 2.36
N VAL A 20 0.57 -7.58 1.82
CA VAL A 20 1.74 -7.16 1.03
C VAL A 20 2.60 -6.17 1.83
N PRO A 21 3.93 -6.31 1.80
CA PRO A 21 4.79 -5.35 2.45
C PRO A 21 4.68 -3.99 1.74
N ILE A 22 4.86 -2.89 2.47
CA ILE A 22 4.89 -1.55 1.86
C ILE A 22 6.00 -1.40 0.80
N ASP A 23 7.02 -2.28 0.85
CA ASP A 23 8.03 -2.43 -0.19
C ASP A 23 7.44 -2.65 -1.59
N SER A 24 6.36 -3.44 -1.73
CA SER A 24 5.73 -3.72 -3.03
C SER A 24 5.18 -2.43 -3.66
N LEU A 25 4.50 -1.59 -2.85
CA LEU A 25 4.04 -0.29 -3.31
C LEU A 25 5.19 0.66 -3.68
N ILE A 26 6.26 0.67 -2.88
CA ILE A 26 7.44 1.49 -3.16
C ILE A 26 8.11 1.04 -4.45
N TRP A 27 8.21 -0.26 -4.69
CA TRP A 27 8.73 -0.82 -5.93
C TRP A 27 7.93 -0.38 -7.14
N GLU A 28 6.61 -0.58 -7.12
CA GLU A 28 5.70 -0.16 -8.19
C GLU A 28 5.78 1.34 -8.49
N ALA A 29 5.83 2.16 -7.44
CA ALA A 29 5.98 3.60 -7.59
C ALA A 29 7.33 3.98 -8.22
N ARG A 30 8.42 3.27 -7.91
CA ARG A 30 9.75 3.50 -8.52
C ARG A 30 9.72 3.17 -10.01
N GLU A 31 9.14 2.03 -10.38
CA GLU A 31 9.03 1.61 -11.78
C GLU A 31 8.18 2.61 -12.59
N ALA A 32 7.11 3.15 -11.98
CA ALA A 32 6.21 4.09 -12.64
C ALA A 32 6.70 5.55 -12.65
N ALA A 33 7.65 5.92 -11.80
CA ALA A 33 8.04 7.32 -11.59
C ALA A 33 8.76 7.94 -12.80
N GLY A 34 9.59 7.16 -13.51
CA GLY A 34 10.53 7.71 -14.49
C GLY A 34 11.39 8.81 -13.85
N ASP A 35 11.34 10.03 -14.40
CA ASP A 35 12.07 11.20 -13.86
C ASP A 35 11.35 11.91 -12.70
N SER A 36 10.15 11.47 -12.31
CA SER A 36 9.38 12.07 -11.21
C SER A 36 9.82 11.53 -9.84
N ASP A 37 9.46 12.21 -8.76
CA ASP A 37 9.70 11.69 -7.40
C ASP A 37 8.70 10.56 -7.07
N PHE A 38 9.19 9.32 -7.00
CA PHE A 38 8.38 8.15 -6.66
C PHE A 38 7.70 8.28 -5.29
N ARG A 39 8.26 9.06 -4.35
CA ARG A 39 7.71 9.25 -3.01
C ARG A 39 6.36 9.97 -3.05
N VAL A 40 6.19 10.86 -4.03
CA VAL A 40 4.90 11.51 -4.30
C VAL A 40 3.89 10.47 -4.79
N LEU A 41 4.29 9.57 -5.69
CA LEU A 41 3.42 8.50 -6.19
C LEU A 41 3.03 7.51 -5.08
N VAL A 42 3.96 7.12 -4.19
CA VAL A 42 3.63 6.29 -3.03
C VAL A 42 2.60 6.99 -2.15
N ALA A 43 2.82 8.26 -1.81
CA ALA A 43 1.91 9.01 -0.96
C ALA A 43 0.51 9.18 -1.60
N ASP A 44 0.46 9.44 -2.91
CA ASP A 44 -0.81 9.59 -3.63
C ASP A 44 -1.54 8.25 -3.77
N ALA A 45 -0.82 7.14 -3.98
CA ALA A 45 -1.41 5.80 -4.04
C ALA A 45 -2.00 5.40 -2.69
N LEU A 46 -1.25 5.60 -1.60
CA LEU A 46 -1.76 5.36 -0.24
C LEU A 46 -2.99 6.21 0.07
N ARG A 47 -2.95 7.52 -0.25
CA ARG A 47 -4.11 8.41 -0.07
C ARG A 47 -5.33 7.90 -0.82
N LEU A 48 -5.17 7.51 -2.08
CA LEU A 48 -6.26 6.99 -2.89
C LEU A 48 -6.82 5.71 -2.28
N MET A 49 -5.97 4.73 -1.97
CA MET A 49 -6.41 3.44 -1.41
C MET A 49 -7.09 3.60 -0.05
N PHE A 50 -6.59 4.49 0.82
CA PHE A 50 -7.19 4.75 2.14
C PHE A 50 -8.50 5.52 2.02
N ALA A 51 -8.54 6.59 1.22
CA ALA A 51 -9.74 7.40 1.03
C ALA A 51 -10.88 6.57 0.40
N GLU A 52 -10.54 5.66 -0.50
CA GLU A 52 -11.50 4.74 -1.10
C GLU A 52 -11.78 3.51 -0.23
N GLY A 53 -11.06 3.29 0.88
CA GLY A 53 -11.21 2.11 1.73
C GLY A 53 -10.87 0.80 1.02
N LEU A 54 -9.91 0.82 0.10
CA LEU A 54 -9.45 -0.36 -0.64
C LEU A 54 -8.50 -1.23 0.19
N VAL A 55 -7.79 -0.62 1.13
CA VAL A 55 -6.82 -1.32 1.99
C VAL A 55 -6.94 -0.89 3.44
N VAL A 56 -6.45 -1.74 4.33
CA VAL A 56 -6.07 -1.41 5.71
C VAL A 56 -4.57 -1.61 5.87
N ALA A 57 -3.96 -0.86 6.79
CA ALA A 57 -2.55 -1.04 7.14
C ALA A 57 -2.41 -1.69 8.52
N GLY A 58 -1.27 -2.33 8.74
CA GLY A 58 -0.97 -3.06 9.97
C GLY A 58 0.46 -3.56 10.00
N HIS A 59 0.77 -4.38 11.00
CA HIS A 59 2.12 -4.92 11.21
C HIS A 59 2.06 -6.43 11.45
N VAL A 60 3.18 -7.10 11.22
CA VAL A 60 3.41 -8.45 11.76
C VAL A 60 3.48 -8.34 13.29
N GLY A 61 2.60 -9.04 14.00
CA GLY A 61 2.49 -9.04 15.45
C GLY A 61 2.27 -10.44 16.04
N GLY A 62 3.11 -10.80 17.02
CA GLY A 62 2.85 -11.92 17.92
C GLY A 62 2.65 -13.30 17.25
N PRO A 63 2.16 -14.30 18.02
CA PRO A 63 1.77 -15.60 17.47
C PRO A 63 0.52 -15.54 16.59
N GLU A 64 -0.22 -14.42 16.59
CA GLU A 64 -1.47 -14.24 15.84
C GLU A 64 -1.25 -13.86 14.37
N GLY A 65 -0.04 -13.48 13.95
CA GLY A 65 0.26 -13.13 12.56
C GLY A 65 0.15 -11.62 12.31
N PHE A 66 -0.69 -11.17 11.38
CA PHE A 66 -0.83 -9.74 11.08
C PHE A 66 -1.89 -9.07 11.94
N LEU A 67 -1.58 -7.86 12.45
CA LEU A 67 -2.49 -7.04 13.23
C LEU A 67 -2.83 -5.77 12.45
N SER A 68 -4.12 -5.61 12.13
CA SER A 68 -4.62 -4.42 11.44
C SER A 68 -4.77 -3.23 12.39
N GLU A 69 -4.30 -2.08 11.92
CA GLU A 69 -4.45 -0.76 12.56
C GLU A 69 -5.44 0.14 11.79
N GLY A 70 -6.10 -0.43 10.76
CA GLY A 70 -7.15 0.23 9.98
C GLY A 70 -6.64 1.14 8.86
N SER A 71 -7.52 2.03 8.40
CA SER A 71 -7.30 2.91 7.23
C SER A 71 -7.58 4.38 7.53
N SER A 72 -7.37 4.81 8.78
CA SER A 72 -7.61 6.20 9.20
C SER A 72 -6.56 7.16 8.62
N ASP A 73 -6.87 8.46 8.56
CA ASP A 73 -5.89 9.50 8.21
C ASP A 73 -4.67 9.49 9.14
N GLY A 74 -4.87 9.13 10.41
CA GLY A 74 -3.80 8.96 11.38
C GLY A 74 -2.87 7.80 11.02
N THR A 75 -3.45 6.66 10.65
CA THR A 75 -2.71 5.48 10.19
C THR A 75 -1.96 5.79 8.90
N LEU A 76 -2.59 6.46 7.94
CA LEU A 76 -1.95 6.91 6.69
C LEU A 76 -0.72 7.78 6.96
N ALA A 77 -0.87 8.77 7.86
CA ALA A 77 0.23 9.65 8.23
C ALA A 77 1.40 8.88 8.86
N GLN A 78 1.09 7.86 9.68
CA GLN A 78 2.10 6.99 10.27
C GLN A 78 2.82 6.12 9.24
N VAL A 79 2.10 5.51 8.29
CA VAL A 79 2.71 4.71 7.21
C VAL A 79 3.71 5.55 6.41
N ILE A 80 3.33 6.78 6.02
CA ILE A 80 4.21 7.68 5.27
C ILE A 80 5.42 8.11 6.11
N ALA A 81 5.21 8.46 7.38
CA ALA A 81 6.28 8.83 8.29
C ALA A 81 7.28 7.68 8.50
N ASP A 82 6.77 6.46 8.63
CA ASP A 82 7.57 5.24 8.80
C ASP A 82 8.44 4.98 7.56
N CYS A 83 7.85 5.01 6.38
CA CYS A 83 8.57 4.94 5.10
C CYS A 83 9.69 5.99 5.03
N ALA A 84 9.39 7.24 5.39
CA ALA A 84 10.39 8.31 5.38
C ALA A 84 11.53 8.06 6.38
N SER A 85 11.21 7.57 7.58
CA SER A 85 12.20 7.24 8.61
C SER A 85 13.16 6.12 8.18
N MET A 86 12.67 5.19 7.35
CA MET A 86 13.44 4.10 6.76
C MET A 86 14.09 4.47 5.42
N ASN A 87 14.17 5.76 5.08
CA ASN A 87 14.70 6.24 3.80
C ASN A 87 14.02 5.62 2.57
N TRP A 88 12.73 5.29 2.69
CA TRP A 88 11.91 4.65 1.65
C TRP A 88 12.49 3.32 1.18
N ASN A 89 13.11 2.56 2.09
CA ASN A 89 13.66 1.24 1.84
C ASN A 89 13.46 0.29 3.05
N PRO A 90 12.21 -0.10 3.35
CA PRO A 90 11.85 -0.87 4.55
C PRO A 90 12.47 -2.27 4.60
N GLN A 91 12.68 -2.93 3.46
CA GLN A 91 13.25 -4.28 3.35
C GLN A 91 12.45 -5.30 4.18
N GLY A 92 11.11 -5.25 4.09
CA GLY A 92 10.18 -6.09 4.85
C GLY A 92 9.89 -5.58 6.27
N GLY A 93 10.52 -4.48 6.68
CA GLY A 93 10.17 -3.76 7.91
C GLY A 93 8.99 -2.79 7.73
N GLY A 94 8.46 -2.30 8.84
CA GLY A 94 7.38 -1.30 8.83
C GLY A 94 6.00 -1.89 8.52
N TYR A 95 5.15 -1.08 7.91
CA TYR A 95 3.76 -1.44 7.64
C TYR A 95 3.61 -2.44 6.50
N TRP A 96 2.54 -3.21 6.62
CA TRP A 96 1.99 -4.07 5.59
C TRP A 96 0.59 -3.61 5.25
N LEU A 97 0.14 -3.90 4.03
CA LEU A 97 -1.18 -3.56 3.51
C LEU A 97 -1.97 -4.85 3.29
N ALA A 98 -3.24 -4.85 3.68
CA ALA A 98 -4.17 -5.89 3.30
C ALA A 98 -5.36 -5.26 2.57
N ASN A 99 -5.83 -5.95 1.54
CA ASN A 99 -7.04 -5.57 0.85
C ASN A 99 -8.24 -5.64 1.80
N THR A 100 -9.22 -4.78 1.55
CA THR A 100 -10.58 -4.97 2.04
C THR A 100 -11.40 -5.75 1.00
N ASP A 101 -12.60 -6.19 1.35
CA ASP A 101 -13.57 -6.73 0.37
C ASP A 101 -13.85 -5.78 -0.81
N LYS A 102 -13.62 -4.46 -0.63
CA LYS A 102 -13.72 -3.49 -1.72
C LYS A 102 -12.45 -3.49 -2.58
N GLY A 103 -11.27 -3.63 -1.97
CA GLY A 103 -10.00 -3.80 -2.67
C GLY A 103 -9.98 -5.03 -3.58
N ASP A 104 -10.42 -6.19 -3.08
CA ASP A 104 -10.45 -7.42 -3.88
C ASP A 104 -11.40 -7.33 -5.08
N ARG A 105 -12.57 -6.69 -4.88
CA ARG A 105 -13.51 -6.47 -5.99
C ARG A 105 -12.99 -5.48 -7.02
N TYR A 106 -12.21 -4.50 -6.60
CA TYR A 106 -11.62 -3.50 -7.49
C TYR A 106 -10.71 -4.15 -8.57
N VAL A 107 -10.04 -5.25 -8.22
CA VAL A 107 -9.25 -6.02 -9.19
C VAL A 107 -10.08 -7.03 -9.97
N ALA A 108 -11.12 -7.61 -9.37
CA ALA A 108 -11.99 -8.62 -10.00
C ALA A 108 -12.97 -8.09 -11.05
N ASP A 109 -13.38 -6.82 -10.99
CA ASP A 109 -14.41 -6.24 -11.88
C ASP A 109 -13.91 -5.92 -13.33
N ASP A 110 -12.72 -6.38 -13.71
CA ASP A 110 -12.08 -6.11 -15.01
C ASP A 110 -11.85 -7.38 -15.86
N VAL A 111 -12.62 -8.45 -15.57
CA VAL A 111 -12.65 -9.73 -16.33
C VAL A 111 -13.96 -9.90 -17.10
#